data_AF-A0ABC9F586-F1
#
_entry.id   AF-A0ABC9F586-F1
#
_cell.length_a   1.000
_cell.length_b   1.000
_cell.length_c   1.000
_cell.angle_alpha   90.00
_cell.angle_beta   90.00
_cell.angle_gamma   90.00
#
_symmetry.space_group_name_H-M   'P 1'
#
loop_
_entity.id
_entity.type
_entity.pdbx_description
1 polymer ?
#
loop_
_entity_poly.entity_id
_entity_poly.type
_entity_poly.pdbx_seq_one_letter_code
_entity_poly.pdbx_strand_id
1 'polypeptide(L)'
;MGTAAPVVILATMLVVVDLAATATATAGADDATIRLPASSSVGGDSNGGNNAPWDCCDFVVRDPSFRPARWQCNDVKGECSADCHGCEESLAGDGYVCRDWVASVQEPPVCTPRPWDCCDFAVCTRAYIPTCWCADKVESCSGHCKDCEALSDSKPHRYRCLDRFVGYPGPKCTPWSSKDDDN
;
A
#
# COMPACT_ATOMS: atom_id res chain seq x y z
N MET A 1 51.40 13.31 -48.21
CA MET A 1 51.49 12.25 -49.24
C MET A 1 51.66 10.92 -48.53
N GLY A 2 50.73 9.98 -48.73
CA GLY A 2 50.75 8.66 -48.08
C GLY A 2 49.38 8.21 -47.59
N THR A 3 48.56 7.74 -48.53
CA THR A 3 47.24 7.10 -48.35
C THR A 3 47.37 5.63 -47.96
N ALA A 4 46.46 5.10 -47.13
CA ALA A 4 45.69 3.87 -47.39
C ALA A 4 44.82 3.47 -46.18
N ALA A 5 43.54 3.15 -46.46
CA ALA A 5 42.49 2.78 -45.52
C ALA A 5 42.37 1.24 -45.35
N PRO A 6 41.71 0.73 -44.30
CA PRO A 6 41.23 -0.64 -44.28
C PRO A 6 39.79 -0.79 -44.81
N VAL A 7 39.72 -1.69 -45.80
CA VAL A 7 38.65 -2.46 -46.43
C VAL A 7 37.33 -2.62 -45.65
N VAL A 8 36.22 -2.30 -46.33
CA VAL A 8 34.83 -2.70 -46.01
C VAL A 8 34.58 -4.10 -46.57
N ILE A 9 34.08 -5.04 -45.75
CA ILE A 9 33.55 -6.32 -46.23
C ILE A 9 32.05 -6.36 -45.93
N LEU A 10 31.25 -6.15 -46.97
CA LEU A 10 29.83 -6.51 -47.03
C LEU A 10 29.73 -7.98 -47.41
N ALA A 11 29.01 -8.77 -46.63
CA ALA A 11 28.52 -10.08 -47.04
C ALA A 11 27.05 -10.23 -46.62
N THR A 12 26.18 -9.83 -47.55
CA THR A 12 24.77 -10.20 -47.62
C THR A 12 24.66 -11.70 -47.96
N MET A 13 23.93 -12.47 -47.15
CA MET A 13 23.31 -13.72 -47.62
C MET A 13 21.85 -13.75 -47.15
N LEU A 14 20.97 -13.68 -48.15
CA LEU A 14 19.54 -13.91 -48.07
C LEU A 14 19.28 -15.41 -47.86
N VAL A 15 18.39 -15.77 -46.94
CA VAL A 15 17.64 -17.03 -47.03
C VAL A 15 16.15 -16.70 -46.83
N VAL A 16 15.37 -17.09 -47.84
CA VAL A 16 13.94 -16.83 -48.03
C VAL A 16 13.19 -18.11 -47.67
N VAL A 17 12.24 -17.96 -46.73
CA VAL A 17 10.87 -18.54 -46.61
C VAL A 17 10.67 -20.07 -46.70
N ASP A 18 9.99 -20.64 -45.70
CA ASP A 18 8.74 -21.38 -45.94
C ASP A 18 7.83 -21.51 -44.71
N LEU A 19 6.53 -21.42 -44.98
CA LEU A 19 5.39 -21.26 -44.09
C LEU A 19 4.67 -22.61 -43.93
N ALA A 20 4.37 -23.05 -42.70
CA ALA A 20 3.27 -24.00 -42.47
C ALA A 20 2.77 -23.91 -41.02
N ALA A 21 1.51 -23.54 -40.86
CA ALA A 21 0.77 -23.52 -39.61
C ALA A 21 0.19 -24.91 -39.31
N THR A 22 0.27 -25.36 -38.06
CA THR A 22 -0.74 -26.25 -37.45
C THR A 22 -0.84 -25.94 -35.96
N ALA A 23 -2.03 -25.47 -35.56
CA ALA A 23 -2.44 -25.36 -34.18
C ALA A 23 -2.77 -26.76 -33.63
N THR A 24 -2.21 -27.10 -32.49
CA THR A 24 -2.75 -28.12 -31.59
C THR A 24 -2.81 -27.52 -30.19
N ALA A 25 -3.99 -27.03 -29.83
CA ALA A 25 -4.35 -26.75 -28.45
C ALA A 25 -4.62 -28.09 -27.76
N THR A 26 -3.74 -28.50 -26.86
CA THR A 26 -4.08 -29.52 -25.86
C THR A 26 -4.54 -28.78 -24.61
N ALA A 27 -5.86 -28.74 -24.41
CA ALA A 27 -6.48 -28.38 -23.15
C ALA A 27 -6.10 -29.45 -22.11
N GLY A 28 -5.13 -29.13 -21.25
CA GLY A 28 -4.88 -29.86 -20.01
C GLY A 28 -5.83 -29.35 -18.95
N ALA A 29 -6.73 -30.21 -18.50
CA ALA A 29 -7.70 -29.96 -17.46
C ALA A 29 -7.02 -29.71 -16.10
N ASP A 30 -7.49 -28.64 -15.45
CA ASP A 30 -7.86 -28.55 -14.03
C ASP A 30 -6.83 -28.99 -12.98
N ASP A 31 -5.99 -28.04 -12.57
CA ASP A 31 -5.75 -27.78 -11.15
C ASP A 31 -5.42 -26.30 -10.97
N ALA A 32 -6.45 -25.46 -10.87
CA ALA A 32 -6.33 -24.04 -10.63
C ALA A 32 -5.97 -23.77 -9.15
N THR A 33 -4.79 -24.21 -8.73
CA THR A 33 -4.14 -23.59 -7.58
C THR A 33 -3.61 -22.23 -8.07
N ILE A 34 -4.47 -21.21 -8.04
CA ILE A 34 -4.10 -19.81 -8.27
C ILE A 34 -3.07 -19.45 -7.20
N ARG A 35 -1.79 -19.58 -7.55
CA ARG A 35 -0.71 -19.02 -6.76
C ARG A 35 -0.73 -17.52 -7.00
N LEU A 36 -1.35 -16.78 -6.07
CA LEU A 36 -1.14 -15.35 -5.95
C LEU A 36 0.37 -15.11 -5.78
N PRO A 37 1.01 -14.25 -6.61
CA PRO A 37 2.40 -13.91 -6.40
C PRO A 37 2.56 -13.25 -5.03
N ALA A 38 3.36 -13.87 -4.17
CA ALA A 38 3.83 -13.24 -2.95
C ALA A 38 4.87 -12.17 -3.33
N SER A 39 4.61 -10.94 -2.88
CA SER A 39 5.53 -9.81 -2.81
C SER A 39 6.24 -9.39 -4.11
N SER A 40 5.49 -8.71 -4.96
CA SER A 40 5.97 -7.53 -5.67
C SER A 40 4.74 -6.72 -6.07
N SER A 41 4.48 -5.63 -5.33
CA SER A 41 3.58 -4.52 -5.71
C SER A 41 2.34 -4.93 -6.50
N VAL A 42 1.32 -5.47 -5.84
CA VAL A 42 -0.02 -5.64 -6.43
C VAL A 42 -0.94 -4.60 -5.83
N GLY A 43 -1.34 -3.66 -6.68
CA GLY A 43 -2.33 -2.62 -6.40
C GLY A 43 -2.85 -1.92 -7.65
N GLY A 44 -2.81 -2.56 -8.83
CA GLY A 44 -3.65 -2.24 -9.99
C GLY A 44 -4.45 -3.51 -10.32
N ASP A 45 -5.73 -3.51 -10.65
CA ASP A 45 -6.63 -2.48 -11.14
C ASP A 45 -8.02 -2.68 -10.50
N SER A 46 -8.79 -1.65 -10.19
CA SER A 46 -9.71 -1.06 -11.16
C SER A 46 -10.11 0.34 -10.69
N ASN A 47 -9.70 1.35 -11.47
CA ASN A 47 -10.00 2.79 -11.36
C ASN A 47 -9.01 3.69 -10.58
N GLY A 48 -7.76 3.24 -10.41
CA GLY A 48 -6.60 4.10 -10.14
C GLY A 48 -5.45 3.53 -10.95
N GLY A 49 -5.09 4.19 -12.07
CA GLY A 49 -4.03 3.71 -12.96
C GLY A 49 -2.68 3.64 -12.25
N ASN A 50 -1.68 3.14 -12.97
CA ASN A 50 -0.26 3.00 -12.58
C ASN A 50 0.47 4.32 -12.18
N ASN A 51 -0.27 5.31 -11.68
CA ASN A 51 0.09 6.69 -11.39
C ASN A 51 -0.55 7.11 -10.06
N ALA A 52 -0.65 6.21 -9.07
CA ALA A 52 -1.01 6.63 -7.74
C ALA A 52 0.06 7.64 -7.27
N PRO A 53 -0.30 8.81 -6.71
CA PRO A 53 0.69 9.83 -6.34
C PRO A 53 1.59 9.40 -5.18
N TRP A 54 1.37 8.21 -4.61
CA TRP A 54 2.12 7.62 -3.51
C TRP A 54 2.08 6.09 -3.58
N ASP A 55 3.21 5.45 -3.26
CA ASP A 55 3.32 3.97 -3.15
C ASP A 55 2.78 3.45 -1.81
N CYS A 56 2.87 4.28 -0.77
CA CYS A 56 2.45 4.00 0.59
C CYS A 56 2.06 5.31 1.29
N CYS A 57 1.33 5.22 2.40
CA CYS A 57 0.93 6.39 3.18
C CYS A 57 0.83 6.10 4.68
N ASP A 58 1.48 6.92 5.52
CA ASP A 58 1.40 6.84 6.99
C ASP A 58 0.28 7.71 7.57
N PHE A 59 -0.05 8.82 6.88
CA PHE A 59 -1.17 9.71 7.21
C PHE A 59 -2.23 9.68 6.12
N VAL A 60 -3.07 8.63 6.13
CA VAL A 60 -4.20 8.51 5.21
C VAL A 60 -5.48 9.13 5.77
N VAL A 61 -6.22 9.84 4.91
CA VAL A 61 -7.59 10.28 5.18
C VAL A 61 -8.54 9.58 4.21
N ARG A 62 -9.64 9.05 4.75
CA ARG A 62 -10.70 8.39 3.98
C ARG A 62 -11.91 9.31 3.86
N ASP A 63 -12.41 9.51 2.65
CA ASP A 63 -13.75 10.02 2.39
C ASP A 63 -14.68 8.84 2.04
N PRO A 64 -15.55 8.43 2.97
CA PRO A 64 -16.47 7.31 2.77
C PRO A 64 -17.72 7.67 1.96
N SER A 65 -17.90 8.93 1.58
CA SER A 65 -19.11 9.41 0.88
C SER A 65 -19.22 8.89 -0.56
N PHE A 66 -18.11 8.41 -1.11
CA PHE A 66 -18.01 7.88 -2.47
C PHE A 66 -17.81 6.36 -2.46
N ARG A 67 -18.23 5.67 -3.54
CA ARG A 67 -17.98 4.24 -3.77
C ARG A 67 -17.30 4.04 -5.14
N PRO A 68 -16.07 3.48 -5.19
CA PRO A 68 -15.23 3.14 -4.05
C PRO A 68 -14.85 4.39 -3.22
N ALA A 69 -14.44 4.18 -1.97
CA ALA A 69 -14.05 5.29 -1.10
C ALA A 69 -12.86 6.05 -1.72
N ARG A 70 -12.74 7.33 -1.42
CA ARG A 70 -11.59 8.14 -1.82
C ARG A 70 -10.60 8.24 -0.68
N TRP A 71 -9.32 8.19 -1.02
CA TRP A 71 -8.21 8.22 -0.09
C TRP A 71 -7.29 9.38 -0.46
N GLN A 72 -6.85 10.15 0.53
CA GLN A 72 -5.85 11.19 0.38
C GLN A 72 -4.67 10.85 1.28
N CYS A 73 -3.45 10.97 0.76
CA CYS A 73 -2.26 10.84 1.55
C CYS A 73 -1.72 12.19 2.00
N ASN A 74 -1.66 12.39 3.32
CA ASN A 74 -1.16 13.60 3.95
C ASN A 74 0.25 13.46 4.52
N ASP A 75 1.03 12.48 4.03
CA ASP A 75 2.45 12.38 4.32
C ASP A 75 3.17 13.64 3.84
N VAL A 76 4.06 14.17 4.67
CA VAL A 76 4.97 15.25 4.28
C VAL A 76 6.20 14.64 3.63
N LYS A 77 6.46 14.96 2.37
CA LYS A 77 7.65 14.54 1.62
C LYS A 77 8.52 15.75 1.28
N GLY A 78 9.80 15.53 0.99
CA GLY A 78 10.72 16.61 0.57
C GLY A 78 10.38 17.18 -0.81
N GLU A 79 9.73 16.37 -1.66
CA GLU A 79 9.23 16.74 -2.98
C GLU A 79 7.94 15.96 -3.28
N CYS A 80 7.09 16.49 -4.14
CA CYS A 80 5.89 15.78 -4.59
C CYS A 80 6.21 14.76 -5.68
N SER A 81 5.43 13.67 -5.70
CA SER A 81 5.41 12.75 -6.83
C SER A 81 5.06 13.48 -8.12
N ALA A 82 5.66 13.08 -9.23
CA ALA A 82 5.32 13.57 -10.57
C ALA A 82 3.86 13.25 -10.96
N ASP A 83 3.28 12.23 -10.33
CA ASP A 83 1.88 11.83 -10.51
C ASP A 83 0.92 12.60 -9.60
N CYS A 84 1.42 13.51 -8.74
CA CYS A 84 0.58 14.38 -7.92
C CYS A 84 0.19 15.65 -8.69
N HIS A 85 -1.11 15.87 -8.90
CA HIS A 85 -1.63 17.06 -9.57
C HIS A 85 -1.79 18.27 -8.64
N GLY A 86 -2.11 18.05 -7.36
CA GLY A 86 -2.28 19.09 -6.34
C GLY A 86 -1.19 19.03 -5.27
N CYS A 87 -0.01 19.60 -5.55
CA CYS A 87 1.09 19.66 -4.58
C CYS A 87 1.05 20.96 -3.77
N GLU A 88 1.05 20.87 -2.43
CA GLU A 88 1.02 22.02 -1.53
C GLU A 88 2.12 21.95 -0.47
N GLU A 89 2.63 23.09 -0.02
CA GLU A 89 3.56 23.15 1.12
C GLU A 89 2.89 22.67 2.41
N SER A 90 3.66 21.96 3.23
CA SER A 90 3.16 21.42 4.49
C SER A 90 3.00 22.50 5.56
N LEU A 91 1.87 22.47 6.26
CA LEU A 91 1.66 23.30 7.45
C LEU A 91 2.54 22.91 8.64
N ALA A 92 3.19 21.74 8.58
CA ALA A 92 4.10 21.27 9.62
C ALA A 92 5.55 21.74 9.44
N GLY A 93 5.90 22.44 8.35
CA GLY A 93 7.27 22.91 8.06
C GLY A 93 7.77 22.48 6.69
N ASP A 94 9.09 22.33 6.54
CA ASP A 94 9.77 22.05 5.26
C ASP A 94 9.25 20.77 4.59
N GLY A 95 8.61 20.92 3.44
CA GLY A 95 8.15 19.82 2.60
C GLY A 95 6.79 20.09 1.95
N TYR A 96 6.29 19.06 1.26
CA TYR A 96 5.07 19.12 0.48
C TYR A 96 4.14 17.96 0.81
N VAL A 97 2.85 18.19 0.61
CA VAL A 97 1.79 17.22 0.77
C VAL A 97 1.01 17.14 -0.54
N CYS A 98 0.76 15.92 -1.01
CA CYS A 98 -0.10 15.72 -2.16
C CYS A 98 -1.58 15.81 -1.75
N ARG A 99 -2.37 16.61 -2.47
CA ARG A 99 -3.80 16.84 -2.20
C ARG A 99 -4.72 16.02 -3.10
N ASP A 100 -4.16 15.23 -3.98
CA ASP A 100 -4.94 14.34 -4.82
C ASP A 100 -5.74 13.35 -3.97
N TRP A 101 -6.89 12.96 -4.49
CA TRP A 101 -7.76 11.96 -3.88
C TRP A 101 -7.88 10.80 -4.84
N VAL A 102 -7.42 9.62 -4.42
CA VAL A 102 -7.45 8.39 -5.20
C VAL A 102 -8.67 7.56 -4.81
N ALA A 103 -9.52 7.22 -5.76
CA ALA A 103 -10.64 6.32 -5.53
C ALA A 103 -10.16 4.86 -5.54
N SER A 104 -10.31 4.15 -4.42
CA SER A 104 -9.87 2.76 -4.31
C SER A 104 -10.73 1.98 -3.30
N VAL A 105 -10.94 0.69 -3.58
CA VAL A 105 -11.57 -0.23 -2.62
C VAL A 105 -10.62 -0.52 -1.46
N GLN A 106 -9.31 -0.49 -1.71
CA GLN A 106 -8.27 -0.82 -0.77
C GLN A 106 -7.67 0.47 -0.18
N GLU A 107 -7.46 0.47 1.14
CA GLU A 107 -6.65 1.48 1.81
C GLU A 107 -5.21 1.40 1.27
N PRO A 108 -4.51 2.52 1.05
CA PRO A 108 -3.11 2.49 0.65
C PRO A 108 -2.25 1.70 1.66
N PRO A 109 -1.22 0.97 1.20
CA PRO A 109 -0.25 0.36 2.09
C PRO A 109 0.39 1.40 3.02
N VAL A 110 0.72 0.99 4.24
CA VAL A 110 1.41 1.85 5.21
C VAL A 110 2.90 1.86 4.91
N CYS A 111 3.58 3.01 5.00
CA CYS A 111 5.03 3.07 4.78
C CYS A 111 5.80 2.50 5.97
N THR A 112 5.33 2.80 7.19
CA THR A 112 5.92 2.38 8.44
C THR A 112 4.99 1.36 9.12
N PRO A 113 5.41 0.09 9.31
CA PRO A 113 4.60 -0.90 10.01
C PRO A 113 4.19 -0.42 11.41
N ARG A 114 2.90 -0.48 11.69
CA ARG A 114 2.35 -0.15 13.01
C ARG A 114 2.61 -1.31 13.98
N PRO A 115 2.67 -1.05 15.29
CA PRO A 115 2.75 -2.11 16.30
C PRO A 115 1.47 -2.98 16.40
N TRP A 116 0.39 -2.58 15.73
CA TRP A 116 -0.90 -3.25 15.68
C TRP A 116 -1.48 -3.20 14.27
N ASP A 117 -2.33 -4.17 13.91
CA ASP A 117 -2.88 -4.28 12.55
C ASP A 117 -4.09 -3.35 12.36
N CYS A 118 -4.93 -3.22 13.40
CA CYS A 118 -6.08 -2.32 13.52
C CYS A 118 -6.17 -1.81 14.96
N CYS A 119 -6.93 -0.73 15.21
CA CYS A 119 -7.11 -0.20 16.56
C CYS A 119 -8.47 0.50 16.81
N ASP A 120 -9.31 -0.10 17.64
CA ASP A 120 -10.62 0.44 18.04
C ASP A 120 -10.50 1.58 19.04
N PHE A 121 -9.54 1.53 19.96
CA PHE A 121 -9.28 2.52 21.01
C PHE A 121 -7.89 3.12 20.87
N ALA A 122 -7.68 3.87 19.78
CA ALA A 122 -6.46 4.63 19.57
C ALA A 122 -6.44 5.90 20.42
N VAL A 123 -5.32 6.15 21.09
CA VAL A 123 -5.07 7.40 21.81
C VAL A 123 -3.88 8.10 21.17
N CYS A 124 -4.06 9.36 20.78
CA CYS A 124 -3.10 10.11 19.98
C CYS A 124 -2.85 11.50 20.55
N THR A 125 -1.63 12.00 20.39
CA THR A 125 -1.31 13.42 20.60
C THR A 125 -2.03 14.31 19.58
N ARG A 126 -2.14 15.62 19.83
CA ARG A 126 -2.78 16.59 18.91
C ARG A 126 -1.83 17.26 17.90
N ALA A 127 -0.64 16.68 17.67
CA ALA A 127 0.29 17.17 16.66
C ALA A 127 -0.22 16.88 15.23
N TYR A 128 0.30 17.60 14.23
CA TYR A 128 -0.05 17.40 12.82
C TYR A 128 0.23 15.96 12.35
N ILE A 129 1.42 15.44 12.70
CA ILE A 129 1.72 14.00 12.67
C ILE A 129 1.66 13.51 14.12
N PRO A 130 0.60 12.78 14.52
CA PRO A 130 0.43 12.42 15.92
C PRO A 130 1.39 11.29 16.33
N THR A 131 1.76 11.24 17.60
CA THR A 131 2.20 10.00 18.23
C THR A 131 0.98 9.30 18.84
N CYS A 132 0.73 8.08 18.43
CA CYS A 132 -0.41 7.26 18.85
C CYS A 132 0.04 6.00 19.59
N TRP A 133 -0.84 5.45 20.43
CA TRP A 133 -0.75 4.10 20.98
C TRP A 133 -2.14 3.46 20.97
N CYS A 134 -2.20 2.14 20.90
CA CYS A 134 -3.46 1.41 20.91
C CYS A 134 -3.79 0.89 22.30
N ALA A 135 -4.96 1.24 22.81
CA ALA A 135 -5.45 0.79 24.12
C ALA A 135 -6.33 -0.47 24.03
N ASP A 136 -6.38 -1.13 22.87
CA ASP A 136 -7.15 -2.35 22.67
C ASP A 136 -6.66 -3.48 23.58
N LYS A 137 -7.63 -4.26 24.07
CA LYS A 137 -7.39 -5.48 24.83
C LYS A 137 -7.54 -6.68 23.89
N VAL A 138 -6.42 -7.18 23.41
CA VAL A 138 -6.36 -8.24 22.39
C VAL A 138 -6.10 -9.60 23.01
N GLU A 139 -6.39 -10.67 22.27
CA GLU A 139 -6.08 -12.04 22.69
C GLU A 139 -4.59 -12.36 22.53
N SER A 140 -3.95 -11.73 21.55
CA SER A 140 -2.50 -11.71 21.34
C SER A 140 -2.11 -10.40 20.65
N CYS A 141 -0.91 -9.88 20.93
CA CYS A 141 -0.39 -8.71 20.22
C CYS A 141 0.04 -9.10 18.79
N SER A 142 0.01 -8.12 17.87
CA SER A 142 0.61 -8.28 16.54
C SER A 142 2.11 -8.54 16.65
N GLY A 143 2.68 -9.26 15.67
CA GLY A 143 4.12 -9.55 15.62
C GLY A 143 5.01 -8.30 15.48
N HIS A 144 4.40 -7.15 15.17
CA HIS A 144 5.08 -5.86 15.12
C HIS A 144 5.17 -5.15 16.47
N CYS A 145 4.43 -5.62 17.49
CA CYS A 145 4.48 -5.06 18.84
C CYS A 145 5.75 -5.55 19.58
N LYS A 146 6.57 -4.62 20.06
CA LYS A 146 7.80 -4.92 20.80
C LYS A 146 7.51 -5.16 22.28
N ASP A 147 6.62 -4.39 22.88
CA ASP A 147 6.25 -4.48 24.28
C ASP A 147 4.78 -4.91 24.44
N CYS A 148 4.56 -6.21 24.61
CA CYS A 148 3.25 -6.82 24.76
C CYS A 148 3.01 -7.23 26.21
N GLU A 149 2.16 -6.48 26.92
CA GLU A 149 1.89 -6.68 28.33
C GLU A 149 0.63 -7.52 28.55
N ALA A 150 0.72 -8.54 29.42
CA ALA A 150 -0.44 -9.29 29.87
C ALA A 150 -1.24 -8.48 30.91
N LEU A 151 -2.55 -8.41 30.75
CA LEU A 151 -3.44 -7.74 31.68
C LEU A 151 -3.79 -8.69 32.83
N SER A 152 -3.10 -8.55 33.96
CA SER A 152 -3.14 -9.45 35.13
C SER A 152 -4.55 -9.80 35.62
N ASP A 153 -5.48 -8.85 35.55
CA ASP A 153 -6.85 -8.99 36.08
C ASP A 153 -7.90 -9.29 34.99
N SER A 154 -7.48 -9.64 33.79
CA SER A 154 -8.40 -9.98 32.69
C SER A 154 -8.77 -11.46 32.68
N LYS A 155 -10.07 -11.75 32.62
CA LYS A 155 -10.62 -13.08 32.34
C LYS A 155 -11.64 -12.95 31.19
N PRO A 156 -11.40 -13.55 30.01
CA PRO A 156 -10.21 -14.31 29.61
C PRO A 156 -8.92 -13.46 29.62
N HIS A 157 -7.76 -14.11 29.65
CA HIS A 157 -6.47 -13.41 29.58
C HIS A 157 -6.40 -12.56 28.31
N ARG A 158 -6.06 -11.29 28.47
CA ARG A 158 -5.90 -10.31 27.41
C ARG A 158 -4.54 -9.65 27.52
N TYR A 159 -4.08 -9.13 26.39
CA TYR A 159 -2.82 -8.42 26.26
C TYR A 159 -3.09 -7.02 25.73
N ARG A 160 -2.11 -6.13 25.91
CA ARG A 160 -2.12 -4.80 25.32
C ARG A 160 -0.72 -4.47 24.82
N CYS A 161 -0.64 -3.92 23.62
CA CYS A 161 0.61 -3.39 23.11
C CYS A 161 0.91 -2.03 23.75
N LEU A 162 2.12 -1.84 24.27
CA LEU A 162 2.56 -0.60 24.91
C LEU A 162 3.38 0.30 23.96
N ASP A 163 3.68 -0.18 22.76
CA ASP A 163 4.44 0.57 21.77
C ASP A 163 3.73 1.88 21.40
N ARG A 164 4.56 2.92 21.21
CA ARG A 164 4.13 4.20 20.66
C ARG A 164 4.55 4.28 19.20
N PHE A 165 3.64 4.73 18.36
CA PHE A 165 3.82 4.87 16.92
C PHE A 165 3.74 6.34 16.52
N VAL A 166 4.67 6.81 15.70
CA VAL A 166 4.57 8.14 15.08
C VAL A 166 3.83 7.97 13.75
N GLY A 167 2.63 8.53 13.66
CA GLY A 167 1.71 8.36 12.55
C GLY A 167 0.30 8.01 13.04
N TYR A 168 -0.62 7.82 12.10
CA TYR A 168 -2.01 7.52 12.42
C TYR A 168 -2.19 6.07 12.87
N PRO A 169 -3.18 5.80 13.75
CA PRO A 169 -3.36 4.48 14.34
C PRO A 169 -3.87 3.43 13.34
N GLY A 170 -4.22 3.82 12.12
CA GLY A 170 -4.76 2.91 11.11
C GLY A 170 -6.26 2.65 11.26
N PRO A 171 -6.77 1.59 10.60
CA PRO A 171 -8.19 1.29 10.57
C PRO A 171 -8.72 0.82 11.92
N LYS A 172 -10.04 0.95 12.09
CA LYS A 172 -10.77 0.29 13.19
C LYS A 172 -10.82 -1.21 12.96
N CYS A 173 -10.76 -1.98 14.04
CA CYS A 173 -10.94 -3.43 13.98
C CYS A 173 -12.40 -3.78 13.76
N THR A 174 -13.30 -3.08 14.45
CA THR A 174 -14.73 -3.28 14.32
C THR A 174 -15.29 -2.47 13.14
N PRO A 175 -15.93 -3.11 12.14
CA PRO A 175 -16.60 -2.41 11.05
C PRO A 175 -17.70 -1.48 11.58
N TRP A 176 -17.91 -0.33 10.93
CA TRP A 176 -18.88 0.67 11.36
C TRP A 176 -20.35 0.19 11.36
N SER A 177 -20.66 -0.96 10.73
CA SER A 177 -22.01 -1.47 10.54
C SER A 177 -22.52 -2.40 11.65
N SER A 178 -21.79 -2.60 12.74
CA SER A 178 -22.19 -3.49 13.85
C SER A 178 -22.80 -2.76 15.05
N LYS A 179 -23.31 -1.54 14.86
CA LYS A 179 -24.25 -0.96 15.82
C LYS A 179 -25.65 -1.47 15.50
N ASP A 180 -26.17 -2.25 16.46
CA ASP A 180 -27.58 -2.50 16.76
C ASP A 180 -28.25 -3.67 16.01
N ASP A 181 -28.04 -4.88 16.55
CA ASP A 181 -29.01 -5.98 16.51
C ASP A 181 -28.92 -6.75 17.85
N ASP A 182 -29.29 -6.11 18.95
CA ASP A 182 -29.67 -6.83 20.18
C ASP A 182 -30.81 -6.04 20.85
N ASN A 183 -32.03 -6.54 20.64
CA ASN A 183 -33.28 -6.14 21.28
C ASN A 183 -33.46 -6.86 22.63
#